data_AF-A0A8S8Y141-F1
#
_entry.id   AF-A0A8S8Y141-F1
#
_cell.length_a   1.000
_cell.length_b   1.000
_cell.length_c   1.000
_cell.angle_alpha   90.00
_cell.angle_beta   90.00
_cell.angle_gamma   90.00
#
_symmetry.space_group_name_H-M   'P 1'
#
loop_
_entity.id
_entity.type
_entity.pdbx_description
1 polymer ?
#
loop_
_entity_poly.entity_id
_entity_poly.type
_entity_poly.pdbx_seq_one_letter_code
_entity_poly.pdbx_strand_id
1 'polypeptide(L)'
;MVTDVWYHIVGTWSEDSDKLRIYVNGTLDGTNTFSGTTAYMRYSQSYNWIGRCAASSTSCNGGYMDGMVDNLAIFNSELSSSQAMALYQDPLGTKSVLYKTSHFGGSDSKTNSQGKIDNLLIIKKIYEGSSSGISYKPYIGFHQGSWTEDPKEVTISGGEHSGKLPDSRVYNRNKGKLYYSISEAVSDSSAQNVIEVWPGHYKENVYINQRLSIIGSGPSRTIVNGRYLESPFTFDTNSDNSVIKNLAVINSKNTTSCCSTSSSSAGIETYFSYDMVIDNIRADSYIGILAYYSNNLVIKNSEIVSTSTTHYYGIRLYNYQDYTITNNEIANYRDGVRIEYIYQGLDFKDNYVHNNTSLWYLHLLFSKLKCSF
;
A
#
# COMPACT_ATOMS: atom_id res chain seq x y z
N MET A 1 -25.37 25.61 35.64
CA MET A 1 -25.37 24.13 35.52
C MET A 1 -26.49 23.59 36.41
N VAL A 2 -27.13 22.50 36.00
CA VAL A 2 -28.20 21.83 36.75
C VAL A 2 -27.59 20.68 37.57
N THR A 3 -28.12 20.43 38.77
CA THR A 3 -27.71 19.28 39.60
C THR A 3 -28.02 17.96 38.89
N ASP A 4 -27.21 16.93 39.16
CA ASP A 4 -27.37 15.57 38.59
C ASP A 4 -27.24 15.49 37.05
N VAL A 5 -26.55 16.44 36.42
CA VAL A 5 -26.24 16.43 34.98
C VAL A 5 -24.73 16.47 34.76
N TRP A 6 -24.22 15.58 33.90
CA TRP A 6 -22.83 15.61 33.46
C TRP A 6 -22.58 16.72 32.44
N TYR A 7 -21.50 17.47 32.63
CA TYR A 7 -21.04 18.49 31.69
C TYR A 7 -19.62 18.18 31.25
N HIS A 8 -19.35 18.31 29.96
CA HIS A 8 -17.98 18.30 29.44
C HIS A 8 -17.45 19.72 29.44
N ILE A 9 -16.37 19.96 30.20
CA ILE A 9 -15.78 21.28 30.38
C ILE A 9 -14.36 21.26 29.82
N VAL A 10 -14.05 22.18 28.91
CA VAL A 10 -12.68 22.41 28.43
C VAL A 10 -12.27 23.83 28.79
N GLY A 11 -11.20 23.96 29.57
CA GLY A 11 -10.53 25.23 29.81
C GLY A 11 -9.29 25.34 28.93
N THR A 12 -9.16 26.42 28.15
CA THR A 12 -7.97 26.68 27.33
C THR A 12 -7.38 28.03 27.69
N TRP A 13 -6.05 28.12 27.63
CA TRP A 13 -5.32 29.37 27.84
C TRP A 13 -4.07 29.38 26.95
N SER A 14 -3.68 30.58 26.53
CA SER A 14 -2.49 30.84 25.72
C SER A 14 -1.78 32.09 26.23
N GLU A 15 -0.47 31.98 26.45
CA GLU A 15 0.42 33.10 26.81
C GLU A 15 0.48 34.17 25.72
N ASP A 16 0.33 33.78 24.46
CA ASP A 16 0.41 34.72 23.33
C ASP A 16 -0.83 35.61 23.23
N SER A 17 -2.00 35.05 23.53
CA SER A 17 -3.28 35.75 23.39
C SER A 17 -3.84 36.28 24.71
N ASP A 18 -3.28 35.86 25.84
CA ASP A 18 -3.75 36.16 27.19
C ASP A 18 -5.26 35.89 27.39
N LYS A 19 -5.80 34.88 26.71
CA LYS A 19 -7.23 34.53 26.76
C LYS A 19 -7.45 33.19 27.43
N LEU A 20 -8.17 33.20 28.55
CA LEU A 20 -8.77 32.02 29.14
C LEU A 20 -10.16 31.81 28.53
N ARG A 21 -10.39 30.65 27.90
CA ARG A 21 -11.69 30.28 27.35
C ARG A 21 -12.24 29.06 28.07
N ILE A 22 -13.54 29.07 28.30
CA ILE A 22 -14.28 27.93 28.82
C ILE A 22 -15.26 27.47 27.74
N TYR A 23 -15.21 26.19 27.41
CA TYR A 23 -16.16 25.53 26.56
C TYR A 23 -17.01 24.58 27.40
N VAL A 24 -18.32 24.65 27.25
CA VAL A 24 -19.28 23.74 27.87
C VAL A 24 -19.95 22.94 26.77
N ASN A 25 -19.88 21.60 26.87
CA ASN A 25 -20.43 20.68 25.88
C ASN A 25 -19.98 21.01 24.44
N GLY A 26 -18.68 21.29 24.29
CA GLY A 26 -18.03 21.60 23.01
C GLY A 26 -18.26 23.02 22.48
N THR A 27 -19.12 23.82 23.10
CA THR A 27 -19.46 25.19 22.66
C THR A 27 -18.78 26.21 23.56
N LEU A 28 -18.26 27.31 22.99
CA LEU A 28 -17.65 28.39 23.77
C LEU A 28 -18.70 29.05 24.67
N ASP A 29 -18.50 28.99 25.98
CA ASP A 29 -19.39 29.58 26.99
C ASP A 29 -18.90 30.97 27.42
N GLY A 30 -17.57 31.13 27.56
CA GLY A 30 -17.00 32.40 27.99
C GLY A 30 -15.54 32.59 27.60
N THR A 31 -15.13 33.84 27.46
CA THR A 31 -13.73 34.26 27.28
C THR A 31 -13.40 35.33 28.31
N ASN A 32 -12.28 35.17 29.00
CA ASN A 32 -11.72 36.17 29.89
C ASN A 32 -10.32 36.52 29.39
N THR A 33 -10.02 37.81 29.29
CA THR A 33 -8.68 38.30 28.92
C THR A 33 -7.93 38.61 30.21
N PHE A 34 -6.73 38.07 30.34
CA PHE A 34 -5.83 38.41 31.43
C PHE A 34 -5.40 39.86 31.21
N SER A 35 -5.70 40.71 32.19
CA SER A 35 -5.13 42.04 32.34
C SER A 35 -4.44 42.08 33.69
N GLY A 36 -3.54 43.04 33.93
CA GLY A 36 -2.74 43.12 35.16
C GLY A 36 -3.52 43.16 36.48
N THR A 37 -4.86 43.17 36.45
CA THR A 37 -5.77 43.15 37.60
C THR A 37 -6.81 42.00 37.58
N THR A 38 -6.75 41.04 36.64
CA THR A 38 -7.71 39.91 36.52
C THR A 38 -7.03 38.52 36.53
N ALA A 39 -7.82 37.43 36.37
CA ALA A 39 -7.43 36.02 36.57
C ALA A 39 -6.06 35.67 35.95
N TYR A 40 -5.27 34.82 36.63
CA TYR A 40 -3.93 34.40 36.18
C TYR A 40 -3.70 32.91 36.48
N MET A 41 -2.92 32.24 35.62
CA MET A 41 -2.46 30.88 35.85
C MET A 41 -1.34 30.88 36.89
N ARG A 42 -1.49 30.12 37.98
CA ARG A 42 -0.46 30.05 39.03
C ARG A 42 0.64 29.07 38.62
N TYR A 43 1.90 29.50 38.68
CA TYR A 43 3.05 28.71 38.19
C TYR A 43 4.08 28.34 39.28
N SER A 44 3.92 28.79 40.53
CA SER A 44 4.93 28.56 41.58
C SER A 44 4.35 28.19 42.95
N GLN A 45 3.95 29.17 43.76
CA GLN A 45 3.63 28.99 45.19
C GLN A 45 2.19 28.53 45.46
N SER A 46 1.50 28.02 44.45
CA SER A 46 0.09 27.66 44.54
C SER A 46 -0.31 26.74 43.41
N TYR A 47 -1.10 25.72 43.74
CA TYR A 47 -1.64 24.78 42.77
C TYR A 47 -2.83 25.37 42.02
N ASN A 48 -2.97 25.02 40.74
CA ASN A 48 -4.23 25.13 40.03
C ASN A 48 -5.11 23.95 40.45
N TRP A 49 -6.34 24.24 40.84
CA TRP A 49 -7.26 23.24 41.38
C TRP A 49 -8.41 23.01 40.41
N ILE A 50 -8.82 21.75 40.28
CA ILE A 50 -10.06 21.37 39.60
C ILE A 50 -11.09 21.11 40.69
N GLY A 51 -12.29 21.67 40.53
CA GLY A 51 -13.36 21.51 41.52
C GLY A 51 -13.10 22.24 42.84
N ARG A 52 -12.29 23.30 42.86
CA ARG A 52 -12.13 24.18 44.02
C ARG A 52 -12.09 25.63 43.57
N CYS A 53 -12.75 26.51 44.32
CA CYS A 53 -12.70 27.93 44.03
C CYS A 53 -11.65 28.68 44.86
N ALA A 54 -11.36 29.93 44.50
CA ALA A 54 -10.43 30.76 45.26
C ALA A 54 -10.99 31.06 46.66
N ALA A 55 -10.12 31.06 47.68
CA ALA A 55 -10.48 31.45 49.04
C ALA A 55 -11.04 32.89 49.12
N SER A 56 -10.60 33.77 48.21
CA SER A 56 -11.09 35.14 48.09
C SER A 56 -12.44 35.27 47.37
N SER A 57 -13.03 34.17 46.89
CA SER A 57 -14.31 34.21 46.17
C SER A 57 -15.46 34.42 47.15
N THR A 58 -16.26 35.48 46.94
CA THR A 58 -17.44 35.78 47.76
C THR A 58 -18.58 34.77 47.57
N SER A 59 -18.57 33.98 46.50
CA SER A 59 -19.63 33.01 46.17
C SER A 59 -19.41 31.60 46.72
N CYS A 60 -18.19 31.25 47.13
CA CYS A 60 -17.85 29.88 47.54
C CYS A 60 -16.71 29.77 48.57
N ASN A 61 -16.00 30.87 48.87
CA ASN A 61 -15.04 31.01 49.99
C ASN A 61 -14.05 29.84 50.14
N GLY A 62 -13.39 29.45 49.05
CA GLY A 62 -12.42 28.34 49.08
C GLY A 62 -13.02 26.93 49.15
N GLY A 63 -14.34 26.83 49.00
CA GLY A 63 -15.09 25.58 48.99
C GLY A 63 -14.73 24.68 47.81
N TYR A 64 -15.07 23.40 47.99
CA TYR A 64 -14.91 22.35 46.99
C TYR A 64 -16.23 22.12 46.26
N MET A 65 -16.13 21.67 45.01
CA MET A 65 -17.25 21.20 44.23
C MET A 65 -17.90 20.01 44.94
N ASP A 66 -19.21 20.11 45.17
CA ASP A 66 -20.03 18.99 45.60
C ASP A 66 -20.47 18.21 44.35
N GLY A 67 -19.66 17.22 43.97
CA GLY A 67 -19.90 16.43 42.77
C GLY A 67 -18.73 15.53 42.40
N MET A 68 -18.81 14.91 41.22
CA MET A 68 -17.80 14.00 40.69
C MET A 68 -17.09 14.61 39.49
N VAL A 69 -15.79 14.34 39.38
CA VAL A 69 -14.97 14.65 38.20
C VAL A 69 -14.50 13.32 37.64
N ASP A 70 -14.67 13.14 36.34
CA ASP A 70 -14.21 11.97 35.62
C ASP A 70 -13.54 12.37 34.29
N ASN A 71 -12.66 11.53 33.76
CA ASN A 71 -12.01 11.69 32.45
C ASN A 71 -11.18 12.97 32.30
N LEU A 72 -10.39 13.29 33.33
CA LEU A 72 -9.51 14.45 33.31
C LEU A 72 -8.37 14.29 32.30
N ALA A 73 -8.31 15.21 31.33
CA ALA A 73 -7.20 15.35 30.38
C ALA A 73 -6.50 16.71 30.54
N ILE A 74 -5.18 16.72 30.39
CA ILE A 74 -4.34 17.92 30.40
C ILE A 74 -3.51 17.97 29.11
N PHE A 75 -3.58 19.10 28.41
CA PHE A 75 -2.87 19.34 27.17
C PHE A 75 -1.78 20.39 27.39
N ASN A 76 -0.68 20.28 26.64
CA ASN A 76 0.45 21.22 26.71
C ASN A 76 0.37 22.34 25.65
N SER A 77 -0.76 22.44 24.94
CA SER A 77 -1.03 23.46 23.94
C SER A 77 -2.47 23.95 24.05
N GLU A 78 -2.73 25.18 23.63
CA GLU A 78 -4.09 25.70 23.52
C GLU A 78 -4.90 24.88 22.52
N LEU A 79 -6.11 24.47 22.91
CA LEU A 79 -7.05 23.80 22.01
C LEU A 79 -7.89 24.82 21.25
N SER A 80 -8.10 24.58 19.96
CA SER A 80 -9.06 25.32 19.15
C SER A 80 -10.51 24.99 19.54
N SER A 81 -11.47 25.78 19.05
CA SER A 81 -12.89 25.47 19.20
C SER A 81 -13.28 24.13 18.57
N SER A 82 -12.71 23.78 17.41
CA SER A 82 -12.96 22.49 16.77
C SER A 82 -12.40 21.32 17.57
N GLN A 83 -11.24 21.48 18.20
CA GLN A 83 -10.64 20.49 19.08
C GLN A 83 -11.44 20.30 20.37
N ALA A 84 -11.92 21.39 20.98
CA ALA A 84 -12.80 21.31 22.15
C ALA A 84 -14.13 20.59 21.83
N MET A 85 -14.72 20.87 20.66
CA MET A 85 -15.90 20.17 20.16
C MET A 85 -15.61 18.67 19.90
N ALA A 86 -14.45 18.35 19.32
CA ALA A 86 -14.06 16.96 19.08
C ALA A 86 -13.95 16.15 20.38
N LEU A 87 -13.34 16.73 21.43
CA LEU A 87 -13.28 16.11 22.76
C LEU A 87 -14.67 15.91 23.36
N TYR A 88 -15.59 16.84 23.20
CA TYR A 88 -16.97 16.65 23.67
C TYR A 88 -17.67 15.47 22.97
N GLN A 89 -17.45 15.31 21.67
CA GLN A 89 -18.05 14.23 20.89
C GLN A 89 -17.44 12.85 21.15
N ASP A 90 -16.19 12.79 21.62
CA ASP A 90 -15.50 11.56 22.03
C ASP A 90 -14.57 11.80 23.23
N PRO A 91 -15.13 11.93 24.45
CA PRO A 91 -14.38 12.35 25.64
C PRO A 91 -13.28 11.39 26.06
N LEU A 92 -13.43 10.12 25.70
CA LEU A 92 -12.51 9.05 26.09
C LEU A 92 -11.55 8.66 24.97
N GLY A 93 -11.64 9.29 23.79
CA GLY A 93 -10.93 8.81 22.60
C GLY A 93 -11.21 7.33 22.31
N THR A 94 -12.37 6.83 22.75
CA THR A 94 -12.73 5.41 22.69
C THR A 94 -13.25 5.01 21.32
N LYS A 95 -13.40 5.96 20.39
CA LYS A 95 -13.54 5.60 19.00
C LYS A 95 -12.31 4.79 18.60
N SER A 96 -12.57 3.52 18.28
CA SER A 96 -11.57 2.58 17.80
C SER A 96 -10.87 3.06 16.51
N VAL A 97 -11.45 4.05 15.82
CA VAL A 97 -10.94 4.64 14.59
C VAL A 97 -11.12 6.15 14.64
N LEU A 98 -9.99 6.88 14.64
CA LEU A 98 -9.98 8.35 14.68
C LEU A 98 -10.03 8.99 13.29
N TYR A 99 -9.48 8.32 12.28
CA TYR A 99 -9.41 8.80 10.90
C TYR A 99 -9.27 7.61 9.96
N LYS A 100 -10.10 7.58 8.91
CA LYS A 100 -10.16 6.47 7.96
C LYS A 100 -10.69 6.95 6.61
N THR A 101 -9.82 6.93 5.61
CA THR A 101 -10.19 7.26 4.23
C THR A 101 -11.03 6.15 3.59
N SER A 102 -11.62 6.45 2.43
CA SER A 102 -12.40 5.49 1.65
C SER A 102 -11.64 4.22 1.24
N HIS A 103 -10.32 4.28 1.04
CA HIS A 103 -9.52 3.08 0.71
C HIS A 103 -9.62 2.02 1.81
N PHE A 104 -9.57 2.43 3.07
CA PHE A 104 -9.70 1.52 4.20
C PHE A 104 -11.17 1.22 4.54
N GLY A 105 -12.14 1.84 3.84
CA GLY A 105 -13.58 1.71 4.09
C GLY A 105 -14.14 2.72 5.10
N GLY A 106 -13.57 3.92 5.18
CA GLY A 106 -14.13 5.05 5.94
C GLY A 106 -14.61 6.20 5.03
N SER A 107 -14.92 7.35 5.61
CA SER A 107 -15.46 8.51 4.89
C SER A 107 -14.61 9.77 5.00
N ASP A 108 -13.47 9.72 5.70
CA ASP A 108 -12.66 10.91 5.93
C ASP A 108 -11.92 11.35 4.65
N SER A 109 -11.74 12.66 4.53
CA SER A 109 -11.05 13.31 3.41
C SER A 109 -9.60 12.84 3.28
N LYS A 110 -9.12 12.63 2.05
CA LYS A 110 -7.69 12.31 1.77
C LYS A 110 -6.76 13.47 2.17
N THR A 111 -5.45 13.22 2.16
CA THR A 111 -4.43 14.27 2.35
C THR A 111 -4.61 15.41 1.35
N ASN A 112 -4.32 16.64 1.78
CA ASN A 112 -4.28 17.82 0.91
C ASN A 112 -3.08 17.78 -0.07
N SER A 113 -2.91 18.84 -0.87
CA SER A 113 -1.82 18.94 -1.86
C SER A 113 -0.41 18.91 -1.26
N GLN A 114 -0.26 19.09 0.04
CA GLN A 114 0.99 19.01 0.78
C GLN A 114 1.18 17.64 1.47
N GLY A 115 0.28 16.68 1.25
CA GLY A 115 0.36 15.36 1.87
C GLY A 115 -0.05 15.36 3.35
N LYS A 116 -0.78 16.37 3.83
CA LYS A 116 -1.22 16.49 5.24
C LYS A 116 -2.72 16.25 5.41
N ILE A 117 -3.10 15.79 6.60
CA ILE A 117 -4.47 15.77 7.11
C ILE A 117 -4.63 16.80 8.23
N ASP A 118 -5.86 17.06 8.66
CA ASP A 118 -6.12 17.89 9.84
C ASP A 118 -5.56 17.24 11.11
N ASN A 119 -5.24 18.07 12.11
CA ASN A 119 -4.66 17.59 13.36
C ASN A 119 -5.62 16.63 14.08
N LEU A 120 -5.12 15.43 14.38
CA LEU A 120 -5.83 14.44 15.16
C LEU A 120 -5.40 14.51 16.63
N LEU A 121 -6.37 14.54 17.54
CA LEU A 121 -6.10 14.38 18.96
C LEU A 121 -6.04 12.88 19.28
N ILE A 122 -4.92 12.43 19.82
CA ILE A 122 -4.72 11.05 20.22
C ILE A 122 -4.40 10.99 21.72
N ILE A 123 -4.90 9.96 22.38
CA ILE A 123 -4.44 9.62 23.73
C ILE A 123 -3.04 9.05 23.60
N LYS A 124 -2.06 9.64 24.29
CA LYS A 124 -0.68 9.14 24.32
C LYS A 124 -0.39 8.32 25.58
N LYS A 125 -1.13 8.57 26.67
CA LYS A 125 -0.92 7.94 27.96
C LYS A 125 -2.19 7.93 28.81
N ILE A 126 -2.47 6.80 29.47
CA ILE A 126 -3.65 6.59 30.34
C ILE A 126 -3.18 6.35 31.78
N TYR A 127 -3.79 7.02 32.76
CA TYR A 127 -3.45 6.89 34.19
C TYR A 127 -4.67 6.37 34.95
N GLU A 128 -4.85 5.05 34.96
CA GLU A 128 -5.99 4.37 35.63
C GLU A 128 -5.75 4.25 37.14
N GLY A 129 -5.69 5.38 37.85
CA GLY A 129 -5.43 5.40 39.31
C GLY A 129 -3.97 5.11 39.71
N SER A 130 -3.06 5.06 38.74
CA SER A 130 -1.62 4.86 38.95
C SER A 130 -0.82 6.09 38.56
N SER A 131 0.30 6.36 39.25
CA SER A 131 1.27 7.41 38.88
C SER A 131 2.16 7.01 37.69
N SER A 132 2.27 5.71 37.40
CA SER A 132 3.00 5.17 36.25
C SER A 132 2.03 4.85 35.12
N GLY A 133 1.52 5.87 34.43
CA GLY A 133 0.54 5.68 33.35
C GLY A 133 1.04 4.79 32.21
N ILE A 134 0.11 4.20 31.48
CA ILE A 134 0.33 3.26 30.38
C ILE A 134 0.40 4.03 29.05
N SER A 135 1.44 3.82 28.26
CA SER A 135 1.55 4.42 26.92
C SER A 135 0.54 3.80 25.97
N TYR A 136 -0.23 4.65 25.29
CA TYR A 136 -1.11 4.24 24.21
C TYR A 136 -0.38 4.38 22.87
N LYS A 137 -0.48 3.37 22.02
CA LYS A 137 0.15 3.34 20.70
C LYS A 137 -0.92 3.15 19.62
N PRO A 138 -1.17 4.16 18.76
CA PRO A 138 -2.15 4.02 17.70
C PRO A 138 -1.66 3.05 16.61
N TYR A 139 -2.60 2.45 15.89
CA TYR A 139 -2.33 1.76 14.63
C TYR A 139 -2.44 2.76 13.48
N ILE A 140 -1.38 2.90 12.69
CA ILE A 140 -1.34 3.82 11.56
C ILE A 140 -0.89 3.08 10.31
N GLY A 141 -1.60 3.30 9.20
CA GLY A 141 -1.29 2.78 7.88
C GLY A 141 -1.40 3.88 6.83
N PHE A 142 -0.77 3.68 5.68
CA PHE A 142 -0.72 4.64 4.58
C PHE A 142 -1.14 4.00 3.28
N HIS A 143 -1.71 4.79 2.36
CA HIS A 143 -2.07 4.29 1.04
C HIS A 143 -1.84 5.36 -0.02
N GLN A 144 -1.23 4.97 -1.13
CA GLN A 144 -1.11 5.80 -2.32
C GLN A 144 -1.24 4.93 -3.58
N GLY A 145 -2.32 5.17 -4.34
CA GLY A 145 -2.54 4.52 -5.63
C GLY A 145 -2.79 3.02 -5.46
N SER A 146 -1.74 2.21 -5.63
CA SER A 146 -1.81 0.76 -5.43
C SER A 146 -0.84 0.26 -4.36
N TRP A 147 -0.04 1.15 -3.77
CA TRP A 147 0.76 0.84 -2.59
C TRP A 147 -0.07 1.05 -1.33
N THR A 148 -0.02 0.08 -0.42
CA THR A 148 -0.61 0.15 0.91
C THR A 148 0.42 -0.31 1.93
N GLU A 149 0.60 0.48 2.98
CA GLU A 149 1.19 0.05 4.23
C GLU A 149 0.05 -0.27 5.19
N ASP A 150 -0.10 -1.55 5.51
CA ASP A 150 -1.14 -2.01 6.42
C ASP A 150 -0.98 -1.35 7.80
N PRO A 151 -2.09 -0.98 8.47
CA PRO A 151 -2.03 -0.38 9.79
C PRO A 151 -1.26 -1.24 10.78
N LYS A 152 -0.27 -0.65 11.44
CA LYS A 152 0.53 -1.29 12.48
C LYS A 152 0.76 -0.35 13.65
N GLU A 153 1.13 -0.90 14.80
CA GLU A 153 1.41 -0.14 16.01
C GLU A 153 2.55 0.87 15.79
N VAL A 154 2.32 2.14 16.16
CA VAL A 154 3.28 3.23 15.99
C VAL A 154 3.51 3.97 17.31
N THR A 155 4.77 4.38 17.55
CA THR A 155 5.12 5.29 18.64
C THR A 155 5.22 6.73 18.12
N ILE A 156 4.43 7.65 18.67
CA ILE A 156 4.48 9.08 18.32
C ILE A 156 5.24 9.85 19.41
N SER A 157 6.54 10.07 19.19
CA SER A 157 7.41 10.73 20.16
C SER A 157 7.35 12.26 20.07
N GLY A 158 7.24 12.83 18.87
CA GLY A 158 7.39 14.27 18.59
C GLY A 158 6.13 15.01 18.12
N GLY A 159 4.93 14.46 18.36
CA GLY A 159 3.66 15.09 17.95
C GLY A 159 3.30 14.91 16.47
N GLU A 160 4.25 14.49 15.64
CA GLU A 160 4.04 14.16 14.23
C GLU A 160 4.41 12.70 13.94
N HIS A 161 3.73 12.11 12.96
CA HIS A 161 4.09 10.82 12.39
C HIS A 161 3.90 10.88 10.87
N SER A 162 4.90 10.40 10.12
CA SER A 162 4.92 10.43 8.66
C SER A 162 5.22 9.05 8.09
N GLY A 163 4.48 8.66 7.05
CA GLY A 163 4.79 7.49 6.24
C GLY A 163 5.88 7.80 5.22
N LYS A 164 6.65 6.77 4.82
CA LYS A 164 7.63 6.87 3.73
C LYS A 164 7.09 6.15 2.51
N LEU A 165 6.79 6.92 1.46
CA LEU A 165 6.43 6.33 0.17
C LEU A 165 7.62 5.54 -0.40
N PRO A 166 7.40 4.36 -1.01
CA PRO A 166 8.43 3.64 -1.71
C PRO A 166 8.99 4.46 -2.88
N ASP A 167 10.31 4.48 -3.00
CA ASP A 167 10.98 5.06 -4.16
C ASP A 167 10.78 4.14 -5.38
N SER A 168 9.86 4.52 -6.25
CA SER A 168 9.40 3.71 -7.40
C SER A 168 10.15 4.05 -8.71
N ARG A 169 11.46 4.30 -8.62
CA ARG A 169 12.29 4.61 -9.79
C ARG A 169 12.80 3.35 -10.49
N VAL A 170 13.22 3.52 -11.74
CA VAL A 170 13.87 2.47 -12.52
C VAL A 170 15.32 2.86 -12.73
N TYR A 171 16.25 1.95 -12.46
CA TYR A 171 17.69 2.20 -12.57
C TYR A 171 18.29 1.40 -13.72
N ASN A 172 18.82 2.09 -14.74
CA ASN A 172 19.69 1.45 -15.71
C ASN A 172 21.09 1.39 -15.11
N ARG A 173 21.49 0.21 -14.67
CA ARG A 173 22.78 -0.03 -13.99
C ARG A 173 23.96 0.31 -14.89
N ASN A 174 23.86 0.04 -16.18
CA ASN A 174 24.95 0.25 -17.14
C ASN A 174 25.15 1.73 -17.46
N LYS A 175 24.09 2.54 -17.37
CA LYS A 175 24.15 3.99 -17.59
C LYS A 175 24.34 4.80 -16.31
N GLY A 176 24.19 4.20 -15.13
CA GLY A 176 24.21 4.94 -13.87
C GLY A 176 23.07 5.96 -13.76
N LYS A 177 21.93 5.71 -14.43
CA LYS A 177 20.84 6.67 -14.61
C LYS A 177 19.52 6.14 -14.07
N LEU A 178 18.78 7.03 -13.40
CA LEU A 178 17.45 6.78 -12.85
C LEU A 178 16.38 7.35 -13.77
N TYR A 179 15.27 6.63 -13.88
CA TYR A 179 14.09 6.95 -14.69
C TYR A 179 12.83 6.84 -13.85
N TYR A 180 11.76 7.51 -14.28
CA TYR A 180 10.45 7.44 -13.64
C TYR A 180 9.55 6.34 -14.21
N SER A 181 9.94 5.78 -15.37
CA SER A 181 9.20 4.70 -16.03
C SER A 181 10.15 3.62 -16.54
N ILE A 182 9.62 2.40 -16.68
CA ILE A 182 10.34 1.26 -17.24
C ILE A 182 10.57 1.51 -18.74
N SER A 183 9.58 2.03 -19.45
CA SER A 183 9.66 2.31 -20.88
C SER A 183 10.73 3.36 -21.24
N GLU A 184 10.92 4.40 -20.42
CA GLU A 184 12.03 5.34 -20.64
C GLU A 184 13.39 4.69 -20.41
N ALA A 185 13.52 3.86 -19.36
CA ALA A 185 14.76 3.14 -19.09
C ALA A 185 15.10 2.16 -20.23
N VAL A 186 14.10 1.44 -20.74
CA VAL A 186 14.24 0.48 -21.86
C VAL A 186 14.56 1.20 -23.17
N SER A 187 13.87 2.30 -23.49
CA SER A 187 14.10 3.04 -24.74
C SER A 187 15.46 3.73 -24.79
N ASP A 188 15.97 4.19 -23.64
CA ASP A 188 17.32 4.73 -23.50
C ASP A 188 18.36 3.60 -23.30
N SER A 189 18.03 2.31 -23.36
CA SER A 189 19.02 1.24 -23.15
C SER A 189 19.76 0.87 -24.44
N SER A 190 20.92 0.23 -24.28
CA SER A 190 21.57 -0.56 -25.33
C SER A 190 21.45 -2.06 -25.03
N ALA A 191 21.69 -2.91 -26.02
CA ALA A 191 21.74 -4.35 -25.82
C ALA A 191 22.66 -4.74 -24.63
N GLN A 192 22.26 -5.77 -23.89
CA GLN A 192 22.89 -6.28 -22.66
C GLN A 192 22.81 -5.34 -21.44
N ASN A 193 22.06 -4.23 -21.51
CA ASN A 193 21.82 -3.40 -20.33
C ASN A 193 20.98 -4.13 -19.28
N VAL A 194 21.23 -3.80 -18.02
CA VAL A 194 20.51 -4.29 -16.85
C VAL A 194 19.63 -3.17 -16.30
N ILE A 195 18.33 -3.44 -16.27
CA ILE A 195 17.29 -2.54 -15.80
C ILE A 195 16.76 -3.06 -14.47
N GLU A 196 17.06 -2.34 -13.39
CA GLU A 196 16.54 -2.61 -12.06
C GLU A 196 15.25 -1.84 -11.83
N VAL A 197 14.15 -2.56 -11.68
CA VAL A 197 12.83 -1.98 -11.41
C VAL A 197 12.63 -2.01 -9.90
N TRP A 198 12.73 -0.85 -9.25
CA TRP A 198 12.64 -0.76 -7.78
C TRP A 198 11.23 -1.07 -7.27
N PRO A 199 11.03 -1.24 -5.95
CA PRO A 199 9.71 -1.53 -5.39
C PRO A 199 8.70 -0.44 -5.78
N GLY A 200 7.58 -0.86 -6.35
CA GLY A 200 6.60 0.06 -6.91
C GLY A 200 5.54 -0.67 -7.72
N HIS A 201 4.50 0.08 -8.05
CA HIS A 201 3.43 -0.38 -8.92
C HIS A 201 3.42 0.47 -10.19
N TYR A 202 3.87 -0.14 -11.28
CA TYR A 202 4.05 0.49 -12.57
C TYR A 202 2.82 0.22 -13.43
N LYS A 203 2.30 1.27 -14.06
CA LYS A 203 1.14 1.18 -14.95
C LYS A 203 1.61 1.40 -16.38
N GLU A 204 2.24 0.38 -16.92
CA GLU A 204 3.00 0.47 -18.18
C GLU A 204 2.77 -0.77 -19.06
N ASN A 205 2.99 -0.59 -20.36
CA ASN A 205 3.07 -1.62 -21.36
C ASN A 205 4.42 -1.42 -22.04
N VAL A 206 5.36 -2.34 -21.77
CA VAL A 206 6.78 -2.15 -22.10
C VAL A 206 7.13 -3.03 -23.29
N TYR A 207 7.56 -2.40 -24.39
CA TYR A 207 8.01 -3.09 -25.60
C TYR A 207 9.55 -3.19 -25.61
N ILE A 208 10.07 -4.41 -25.76
CA ILE A 208 11.50 -4.71 -25.72
C ILE A 208 11.93 -5.26 -27.08
N ASN A 209 12.79 -4.50 -27.75
CA ASN A 209 13.32 -4.81 -29.07
C ASN A 209 14.84 -4.93 -29.10
N GLN A 210 15.42 -5.33 -27.97
CA GLN A 210 16.85 -5.54 -27.80
C GLN A 210 17.10 -6.47 -26.62
N ARG A 211 18.24 -7.15 -26.60
CA ARG A 211 18.65 -7.99 -25.47
C ARG A 211 18.75 -7.17 -24.18
N LEU A 212 17.96 -7.48 -23.15
CA LEU A 212 18.01 -6.79 -21.84
C LEU A 212 17.92 -7.77 -20.66
N SER A 213 18.37 -7.32 -19.48
CA SER A 213 18.06 -7.98 -18.21
C SER A 213 17.15 -7.08 -17.38
N ILE A 214 15.87 -7.43 -17.27
CA ILE A 214 14.87 -6.73 -16.46
C ILE A 214 14.75 -7.43 -15.10
N ILE A 215 15.05 -6.72 -14.01
CA ILE A 215 15.13 -7.29 -12.66
C ILE A 215 14.26 -6.46 -11.71
N GLY A 216 13.18 -7.05 -11.21
CA GLY A 216 12.40 -6.45 -10.13
C GLY A 216 12.97 -6.72 -8.74
N SER A 217 12.35 -6.10 -7.74
CA SER A 217 12.75 -6.20 -6.32
C SER A 217 12.03 -7.33 -5.55
N GLY A 218 11.31 -8.18 -6.26
CA GLY A 218 10.49 -9.29 -5.74
C GLY A 218 9.07 -9.25 -6.31
N PRO A 219 8.41 -10.40 -6.57
CA PRO A 219 7.06 -10.45 -7.14
C PRO A 219 5.97 -9.74 -6.30
N SER A 220 6.16 -9.64 -4.99
CA SER A 220 5.26 -8.88 -4.09
C SER A 220 5.61 -7.40 -3.97
N ARG A 221 6.75 -6.96 -4.53
CA ARG A 221 7.32 -5.61 -4.33
C ARG A 221 7.34 -4.79 -5.61
N THR A 222 7.52 -5.43 -6.76
CA THR A 222 7.54 -4.79 -8.07
C THR A 222 6.40 -5.37 -8.90
N ILE A 223 5.37 -4.58 -9.15
CA ILE A 223 4.15 -5.01 -9.86
C ILE A 223 3.96 -4.14 -11.10
N VAL A 224 3.86 -4.76 -12.28
CA VAL A 224 3.60 -4.07 -13.55
C VAL A 224 2.20 -4.43 -14.04
N ASN A 225 1.36 -3.41 -14.20
CA ASN A 225 -0.06 -3.55 -14.51
C ASN A 225 -0.35 -3.06 -15.95
N GLY A 226 -0.79 -3.98 -16.81
CA GLY A 226 -1.08 -3.73 -18.22
C GLY A 226 -2.39 -2.99 -18.48
N ARG A 227 -3.17 -2.69 -17.43
CA ARG A 227 -4.42 -1.91 -17.45
C ARG A 227 -5.51 -2.48 -18.37
N TYR A 228 -5.46 -3.77 -18.67
CA TYR A 228 -6.30 -4.45 -19.65
C TYR A 228 -6.17 -3.89 -21.08
N LEU A 229 -5.06 -3.18 -21.38
CA LEU A 229 -4.82 -2.56 -22.68
C LEU A 229 -3.98 -3.44 -23.59
N GLU A 230 -2.81 -3.84 -23.12
CA GLU A 230 -1.80 -4.65 -23.82
C GLU A 230 -1.01 -5.48 -22.79
N SER A 231 0.04 -6.17 -23.23
CA SER A 231 0.95 -6.91 -22.34
C SER A 231 1.72 -5.92 -21.45
N PRO A 232 1.92 -6.21 -20.15
CA PRO A 232 2.90 -5.50 -19.33
C PRO A 232 4.30 -5.53 -19.93
N PHE A 233 4.72 -6.67 -20.48
CA PHE A 233 5.97 -6.82 -21.21
C PHE A 233 5.77 -7.59 -22.52
N THR A 234 6.28 -7.05 -23.62
CA THR A 234 6.37 -7.72 -24.92
C THR A 234 7.82 -7.74 -25.39
N PHE A 235 8.35 -8.92 -25.63
CA PHE A 235 9.70 -9.19 -26.13
C PHE A 235 9.60 -9.60 -27.61
N ASP A 236 10.24 -8.85 -28.51
CA ASP A 236 10.16 -9.08 -29.96
C ASP A 236 11.33 -9.91 -30.54
N THR A 237 11.40 -9.98 -31.87
CA THR A 237 12.41 -10.72 -32.65
C THR A 237 13.86 -10.32 -32.35
N ASN A 238 14.11 -9.16 -31.75
CA ASN A 238 15.44 -8.63 -31.46
C ASN A 238 15.82 -8.77 -29.98
N SER A 239 14.97 -9.44 -29.21
CA SER A 239 15.11 -9.54 -27.76
C SER A 239 15.79 -10.83 -27.28
N ASP A 240 16.41 -11.57 -28.19
CA ASP A 240 17.09 -12.83 -27.88
C ASP A 240 18.03 -12.71 -26.68
N ASN A 241 18.14 -13.79 -25.92
CA ASN A 241 18.99 -13.89 -24.74
C ASN A 241 18.63 -12.87 -23.63
N SER A 242 17.41 -12.33 -23.62
CA SER A 242 16.94 -11.47 -22.53
C SER A 242 16.51 -12.29 -21.31
N VAL A 243 16.57 -11.63 -20.16
CA VAL A 243 16.15 -12.19 -18.88
C VAL A 243 15.13 -11.25 -18.26
N ILE A 244 14.03 -11.79 -17.76
CA ILE A 244 13.08 -11.08 -16.92
C ILE A 244 12.88 -11.85 -15.62
N LYS A 245 13.05 -11.18 -14.47
CA LYS A 245 12.94 -11.84 -13.17
C LYS A 245 12.50 -10.96 -12.01
N ASN A 246 12.03 -11.62 -10.95
CA ASN A 246 11.74 -11.02 -9.63
C ASN A 246 10.67 -9.91 -9.65
N LEU A 247 9.60 -10.06 -10.43
CA LEU A 247 8.50 -9.09 -10.48
C LEU A 247 7.16 -9.78 -10.74
N ALA A 248 6.07 -9.02 -10.59
CA ALA A 248 4.74 -9.45 -10.96
C ALA A 248 4.22 -8.70 -12.19
N VAL A 249 3.43 -9.40 -12.99
CA VAL A 249 2.70 -8.88 -14.15
C VAL A 249 1.21 -9.15 -13.98
N ILE A 250 0.39 -8.10 -14.09
CA ILE A 250 -1.06 -8.22 -13.87
C ILE A 250 -1.87 -7.50 -14.93
N ASN A 251 -3.11 -7.95 -15.12
CA ASN A 251 -4.13 -7.28 -15.93
C ASN A 251 -3.67 -6.95 -17.36
N SER A 252 -3.15 -7.94 -18.09
CA SER A 252 -2.99 -7.83 -19.55
C SER A 252 -4.36 -7.66 -20.24
N LYS A 253 -4.35 -7.34 -21.55
CA LYS A 253 -5.58 -7.33 -22.35
C LYS A 253 -6.28 -8.70 -22.32
N ASN A 254 -7.61 -8.69 -22.22
CA ASN A 254 -8.42 -9.91 -22.29
C ASN A 254 -8.60 -10.36 -23.75
N THR A 255 -7.62 -11.10 -24.27
CA THR A 255 -7.65 -11.63 -25.63
C THR A 255 -7.03 -13.03 -25.69
N THR A 256 -7.64 -13.92 -26.46
CA THR A 256 -7.02 -15.19 -26.88
C THR A 256 -6.45 -15.11 -28.29
N SER A 257 -6.57 -13.95 -28.95
CA SER A 257 -5.94 -13.74 -30.24
C SER A 257 -4.45 -13.98 -30.11
N CYS A 258 -3.94 -14.82 -31.00
CA CYS A 258 -2.57 -14.79 -31.44
C CYS A 258 -2.60 -14.19 -32.86
N CYS A 259 -1.53 -13.90 -33.55
CA CYS A 259 -0.20 -14.48 -33.54
C CYS A 259 0.75 -13.34 -34.01
N SER A 260 0.65 -12.20 -33.32
CA SER A 260 1.28 -10.91 -33.63
C SER A 260 1.38 -10.06 -32.37
N THR A 261 2.44 -9.26 -32.24
CA THR A 261 2.63 -8.31 -31.11
C THR A 261 1.56 -7.20 -31.05
N SER A 262 0.78 -7.01 -32.11
CA SER A 262 -0.30 -6.01 -32.17
C SER A 262 -1.68 -6.53 -31.76
N SER A 263 -1.88 -7.84 -31.70
CA SER A 263 -3.19 -8.47 -31.43
C SER A 263 -3.17 -9.43 -30.25
N SER A 264 -2.00 -10.00 -29.94
CA SER A 264 -1.81 -10.89 -28.81
C SER A 264 -1.52 -10.11 -27.54
N SER A 265 -1.82 -10.70 -26.39
CA SER A 265 -1.46 -10.12 -25.11
C SER A 265 -1.38 -11.16 -24.01
N ALA A 266 -0.43 -10.99 -23.10
CA ALA A 266 -0.26 -11.77 -21.89
C ALA A 266 0.40 -10.92 -20.80
N GLY A 267 0.56 -11.46 -19.59
CA GLY A 267 1.40 -10.84 -18.56
C GLY A 267 2.84 -10.63 -19.06
N ILE A 268 3.41 -11.66 -19.70
CA ILE A 268 4.64 -11.59 -20.49
C ILE A 268 4.38 -12.25 -21.84
N GLU A 269 4.69 -11.53 -22.91
CA GLU A 269 4.64 -12.02 -24.28
C GLU A 269 6.04 -12.11 -24.87
N THR A 270 6.36 -13.26 -25.47
CA THR A 270 7.58 -13.45 -26.27
C THR A 270 7.22 -13.79 -27.71
N TYR A 271 7.82 -13.08 -28.66
CA TYR A 271 7.48 -13.15 -30.08
C TYR A 271 8.76 -13.33 -30.91
N PHE A 272 8.92 -14.51 -31.51
CA PHE A 272 10.10 -14.86 -32.32
C PHE A 272 11.45 -14.64 -31.62
N SER A 273 11.49 -14.85 -30.30
CA SER A 273 12.70 -14.65 -29.49
C SER A 273 13.34 -15.99 -29.09
N TYR A 274 14.66 -16.01 -28.97
CA TYR A 274 15.46 -17.19 -28.65
C TYR A 274 16.19 -17.03 -27.31
N ASP A 275 16.42 -18.15 -26.61
CA ASP A 275 17.26 -18.21 -25.40
C ASP A 275 16.79 -17.30 -24.25
N MET A 276 15.48 -17.06 -24.19
CA MET A 276 14.85 -16.21 -23.17
C MET A 276 14.75 -16.92 -21.82
N VAL A 277 14.92 -16.17 -20.72
CA VAL A 277 14.71 -16.70 -19.36
C VAL A 277 13.68 -15.86 -18.60
N ILE A 278 12.61 -16.52 -18.18
CA ILE A 278 11.55 -16.00 -17.30
C ILE A 278 11.70 -16.71 -15.96
N ASP A 279 12.09 -15.99 -14.92
CA ASP A 279 12.49 -16.57 -13.62
C ASP A 279 11.87 -15.81 -12.45
N ASN A 280 11.23 -16.52 -11.51
CA ASN A 280 10.63 -15.91 -10.32
C ASN A 280 9.67 -14.76 -10.67
N ILE A 281 8.69 -15.06 -11.54
CA ILE A 281 7.61 -14.16 -11.92
C ILE A 281 6.32 -14.57 -11.24
N ARG A 282 5.55 -13.59 -10.75
CA ARG A 282 4.13 -13.79 -10.43
C ARG A 282 3.27 -13.25 -11.57
N ALA A 283 2.53 -14.11 -12.25
CA ALA A 283 1.65 -13.72 -13.35
C ALA A 283 0.18 -13.96 -13.01
N ASP A 284 -0.61 -12.88 -13.01
CA ASP A 284 -2.07 -12.92 -12.82
C ASP A 284 -2.74 -12.03 -13.88
N SER A 285 -2.94 -12.61 -15.06
CA SER A 285 -3.44 -11.93 -16.26
C SER A 285 -4.25 -12.90 -17.11
N TYR A 286 -5.03 -12.39 -18.06
CA TYR A 286 -5.90 -13.20 -18.91
C TYR A 286 -5.17 -14.34 -19.63
N ILE A 287 -3.95 -14.06 -20.08
CA ILE A 287 -2.92 -15.05 -20.33
C ILE A 287 -1.74 -14.71 -19.42
N GLY A 288 -1.24 -15.66 -18.64
CA GLY A 288 -0.10 -15.43 -17.75
C GLY A 288 1.18 -15.19 -18.55
N ILE A 289 1.62 -16.20 -19.30
CA ILE A 289 2.77 -16.14 -20.21
C ILE A 289 2.36 -16.65 -21.59
N LEU A 290 2.70 -15.90 -22.63
CA LEU A 290 2.51 -16.29 -24.03
C LEU A 290 3.86 -16.34 -24.73
N ALA A 291 4.17 -17.47 -25.38
CA ALA A 291 5.33 -17.60 -26.26
C ALA A 291 4.90 -18.02 -27.66
N TYR A 292 5.25 -17.21 -28.66
CA TYR A 292 4.93 -17.43 -30.07
C TYR A 292 6.20 -17.49 -30.90
N TYR A 293 6.41 -18.60 -31.64
CA TYR A 293 7.61 -18.83 -32.45
C TYR A 293 8.94 -18.59 -31.71
N SER A 294 8.92 -18.73 -30.39
CA SER A 294 10.10 -18.59 -29.55
C SER A 294 10.74 -19.97 -29.38
N ASN A 295 12.06 -20.02 -29.19
CA ASN A 295 12.78 -21.29 -29.03
C ASN A 295 13.77 -21.19 -27.87
N ASN A 296 14.08 -22.33 -27.25
CA ASN A 296 14.96 -22.40 -26.08
C ASN A 296 14.54 -21.49 -24.90
N LEU A 297 13.22 -21.32 -24.71
CA LEU A 297 12.66 -20.55 -23.60
C LEU A 297 12.74 -21.34 -22.29
N VAL A 298 13.22 -20.69 -21.24
CA VAL A 298 13.22 -21.22 -19.87
C VAL A 298 12.22 -20.46 -19.02
N ILE A 299 11.21 -21.16 -18.50
CA ILE A 299 10.25 -20.63 -17.52
C ILE A 299 10.45 -21.37 -16.21
N LYS A 300 10.88 -20.67 -15.15
CA LYS A 300 11.17 -21.32 -13.87
C LYS A 300 10.83 -20.51 -12.63
N ASN A 301 10.69 -21.22 -11.51
CA ASN A 301 10.50 -20.64 -10.17
C ASN A 301 9.32 -19.66 -10.09
N SER A 302 8.32 -19.76 -10.98
CA SER A 302 7.30 -18.74 -11.17
C SER A 302 5.93 -19.19 -10.67
N GLU A 303 5.15 -18.24 -10.19
CA GLU A 303 3.78 -18.39 -9.71
C GLU A 303 2.82 -17.82 -10.76
N ILE A 304 2.25 -18.68 -11.60
CA ILE A 304 1.28 -18.30 -12.64
C ILE A 304 -0.10 -18.76 -12.15
N VAL A 305 -0.61 -18.04 -11.16
CA VAL A 305 -1.85 -18.38 -10.44
C VAL A 305 -2.86 -17.27 -10.66
N SER A 306 -4.00 -17.64 -11.24
CA SER A 306 -5.08 -16.69 -11.51
C SER A 306 -5.87 -16.39 -10.24
N THR A 307 -6.25 -15.12 -10.07
CA THR A 307 -7.27 -14.71 -9.09
C THR A 307 -8.67 -14.56 -9.71
N SER A 308 -8.81 -14.75 -11.02
CA SER A 308 -10.05 -14.59 -11.78
C SER A 308 -10.49 -15.88 -12.46
N THR A 309 -11.78 -16.21 -12.38
CA THR A 309 -12.38 -17.34 -13.09
C THR A 309 -12.47 -17.14 -14.60
N THR A 310 -12.22 -15.93 -15.10
CA THR A 310 -12.30 -15.60 -16.53
C THR A 310 -10.95 -15.68 -17.24
N HIS A 311 -9.83 -15.79 -16.51
CA HIS A 311 -8.51 -15.91 -17.13
C HIS A 311 -8.38 -17.24 -17.88
N TYR A 312 -7.79 -17.17 -19.07
CA TYR A 312 -7.91 -18.23 -20.06
C TYR A 312 -6.74 -19.21 -20.04
N TYR A 313 -5.50 -18.73 -20.17
CA TYR A 313 -4.32 -19.59 -20.22
C TYR A 313 -3.29 -19.19 -19.15
N GLY A 314 -2.82 -20.14 -18.34
CA GLY A 314 -1.68 -19.88 -17.46
C GLY A 314 -0.43 -19.64 -18.29
N ILE A 315 0.02 -20.69 -18.96
CA ILE A 315 1.08 -20.63 -19.97
C ILE A 315 0.50 -21.06 -21.31
N ARG A 316 0.68 -20.25 -22.35
CA ARG A 316 0.35 -20.61 -23.73
C ARG A 316 1.61 -20.61 -24.60
N LEU A 317 1.88 -21.75 -25.21
CA LEU A 317 3.04 -21.99 -26.06
C LEU A 317 2.56 -22.33 -27.45
N TYR A 318 3.02 -21.57 -28.44
CA TYR A 318 2.63 -21.76 -29.83
C TYR A 318 3.87 -21.80 -30.71
N ASN A 319 4.05 -22.94 -31.40
CA ASN A 319 5.09 -23.13 -32.40
C ASN A 319 6.51 -23.02 -31.83
N TYR A 320 7.05 -24.11 -31.26
CA TYR A 320 8.30 -24.05 -30.48
C TYR A 320 9.27 -25.21 -30.71
N GLN A 321 10.50 -24.97 -30.27
CA GLN A 321 11.58 -25.94 -30.08
C GLN A 321 12.28 -25.72 -28.73
N ASP A 322 12.50 -26.81 -28.00
CA ASP A 322 13.44 -26.92 -26.88
C ASP A 322 13.12 -26.05 -25.64
N TYR A 323 11.89 -26.11 -25.14
CA TYR A 323 11.49 -25.39 -23.92
C TYR A 323 11.82 -26.14 -22.63
N THR A 324 12.21 -25.38 -21.60
CA THR A 324 12.33 -25.86 -20.21
C THR A 324 11.33 -25.13 -19.32
N ILE A 325 10.37 -25.84 -18.77
CA ILE A 325 9.39 -25.31 -17.82
C ILE A 325 9.57 -26.09 -16.52
N THR A 326 10.08 -25.44 -15.48
CA THR A 326 10.45 -26.15 -14.25
C THR A 326 10.22 -25.38 -12.96
N ASN A 327 9.79 -26.07 -11.90
CA ASN A 327 9.59 -25.49 -10.58
C ASN A 327 8.60 -24.30 -10.60
N ASN A 328 7.49 -24.43 -11.32
CA ASN A 328 6.44 -23.41 -11.38
C ASN A 328 5.14 -23.89 -10.72
N GLU A 329 4.38 -22.96 -10.13
CA GLU A 329 2.98 -23.18 -9.74
C GLU A 329 2.06 -22.59 -10.82
N ILE A 330 1.12 -23.37 -11.32
CA ILE A 330 0.22 -22.97 -12.42
C ILE A 330 -1.22 -23.37 -12.08
N ALA A 331 -2.05 -22.39 -11.72
CA ALA A 331 -3.36 -22.71 -11.17
C ALA A 331 -4.47 -21.69 -11.46
N ASN A 332 -5.72 -22.16 -11.29
CA ASN A 332 -6.94 -21.37 -11.36
C ASN A 332 -7.25 -20.74 -12.74
N TYR A 333 -6.61 -21.20 -13.80
CA TYR A 333 -6.91 -20.78 -15.17
C TYR A 333 -8.01 -21.66 -15.79
N ARG A 334 -8.57 -21.24 -16.93
CA ARG A 334 -9.34 -22.17 -17.77
C ARG A 334 -8.45 -23.35 -18.20
N ASP A 335 -7.36 -23.05 -18.88
CA ASP A 335 -6.34 -24.01 -19.27
C ASP A 335 -5.03 -23.64 -18.54
N GLY A 336 -4.51 -24.52 -17.69
CA GLY A 336 -3.26 -24.24 -16.96
C GLY A 336 -2.08 -24.06 -17.92
N VAL A 337 -1.83 -25.07 -18.75
CA VAL A 337 -0.79 -25.03 -19.79
C VAL A 337 -1.39 -25.46 -21.13
N ARG A 338 -1.36 -24.56 -22.12
CA ARG A 338 -1.78 -24.81 -23.49
C ARG A 338 -0.58 -24.86 -24.41
N ILE A 339 -0.41 -25.97 -25.10
CA ILE A 339 0.73 -26.24 -25.97
C ILE A 339 0.23 -26.55 -27.38
N GLU A 340 0.70 -25.80 -28.37
CA GLU A 340 0.21 -25.86 -29.74
C GLU A 340 1.39 -25.91 -30.72
N TYR A 341 1.35 -26.85 -31.68
CA TYR A 341 2.34 -26.98 -32.76
C TYR A 341 3.78 -27.22 -32.28
N ILE A 342 4.01 -28.35 -31.59
CA ILE A 342 5.34 -28.75 -31.11
C ILE A 342 6.15 -29.34 -32.25
N TYR A 343 7.40 -28.91 -32.43
CA TYR A 343 8.34 -29.65 -33.29
C TYR A 343 9.23 -30.60 -32.49
N GLN A 344 9.89 -30.12 -31.43
CA GLN A 344 10.80 -30.92 -30.60
C GLN A 344 11.09 -30.28 -29.23
N GLY A 345 11.48 -31.09 -28.24
CA GLY A 345 12.12 -30.65 -27.00
C GLY A 345 11.20 -29.88 -26.04
N LEU A 346 10.59 -30.59 -25.09
CA LEU A 346 9.94 -29.97 -23.93
C LEU A 346 10.40 -30.70 -22.67
N ASP A 347 11.12 -30.01 -21.79
CA ASP A 347 11.41 -30.43 -20.43
C ASP A 347 10.42 -29.77 -19.47
N PHE A 348 9.36 -30.50 -19.10
CA PHE A 348 8.33 -30.04 -18.17
C PHE A 348 8.43 -30.85 -16.87
N LYS A 349 9.12 -30.30 -15.86
CA LYS A 349 9.47 -31.02 -14.62
C LYS A 349 9.23 -30.19 -13.37
N ASP A 350 8.90 -30.85 -12.26
CA ASP A 350 8.76 -30.21 -10.94
C ASP A 350 7.73 -29.05 -10.91
N ASN A 351 6.75 -29.06 -11.82
CA ASN A 351 5.69 -28.04 -11.82
C ASN A 351 4.47 -28.52 -11.04
N TYR A 352 3.86 -27.62 -10.28
CA TYR A 352 2.63 -27.86 -9.54
C TYR A 352 1.44 -27.24 -10.29
N VAL A 353 0.71 -28.06 -11.05
CA VAL A 353 -0.43 -27.63 -11.87
C VAL A 353 -1.74 -28.11 -11.24
N HIS A 354 -2.61 -27.20 -10.80
CA HIS A 354 -3.83 -27.56 -10.06
C HIS A 354 -4.98 -26.56 -10.26
N ASN A 355 -6.20 -26.95 -9.88
CA ASN A 355 -7.39 -26.08 -9.84
C ASN A 355 -7.74 -25.33 -11.15
N ASN A 356 -7.26 -25.79 -12.31
CA ASN A 356 -7.70 -25.27 -13.60
C ASN A 356 -9.06 -25.89 -13.99
N THR A 357 -9.86 -25.24 -14.83
CA THR A 357 -11.27 -25.69 -15.05
C THR A 357 -11.46 -26.61 -16.25
N SER A 358 -10.56 -26.56 -17.24
CA SER A 358 -10.58 -27.44 -18.40
C SER A 358 -9.92 -28.79 -18.09
N LEU A 359 -10.57 -29.88 -18.50
CA LEU A 359 -10.16 -31.27 -18.22
C LEU A 359 -8.81 -31.68 -18.86
N TRP A 360 -8.25 -30.85 -19.75
CA TRP A 360 -7.06 -31.17 -20.55
C TRP A 360 -5.83 -30.42 -20.01
N TYR A 361 -5.38 -30.77 -18.81
CA TYR A 361 -4.29 -30.08 -18.09
C TYR A 361 -2.93 -30.09 -18.81
N LEU A 362 -2.79 -30.90 -19.86
CA LEU A 362 -1.66 -30.87 -20.78
C LEU A 362 -2.11 -31.39 -22.16
N HIS A 363 -2.50 -30.49 -23.06
CA HIS A 363 -2.90 -30.87 -24.42
C HIS A 363 -1.65 -31.06 -25.29
N LEU A 364 -1.11 -32.28 -25.36
CA LEU A 364 0.05 -32.62 -26.19
C LEU A 364 -0.40 -33.11 -27.56
N LEU A 365 -0.38 -32.22 -28.55
CA LEU A 365 -0.41 -32.62 -29.95
C LEU A 365 1.03 -32.90 -30.41
N PHE A 366 1.46 -34.15 -30.21
CA PHE A 366 2.72 -34.76 -30.69
C PHE A 366 4.03 -34.21 -30.11
N SER A 367 4.59 -34.88 -29.09
CA SER A 367 6.05 -34.93 -28.87
C SER A 367 6.42 -36.07 -27.90
N LYS A 368 7.67 -36.57 -27.99
CA LYS A 368 8.24 -37.53 -27.04
C LYS A 368 8.49 -36.83 -25.70
N LEU A 369 7.70 -37.12 -24.67
CA LEU A 369 7.99 -36.69 -23.30
C LEU A 369 9.03 -37.60 -22.65
N LYS A 370 9.98 -37.00 -21.93
CA LYS A 370 10.59 -37.62 -20.75
C LYS A 370 9.89 -37.02 -19.53
N CYS A 371 8.92 -37.73 -18.97
CA CYS A 371 8.47 -37.49 -17.60
C CYS A 371 9.35 -38.34 -16.68
N SER A 372 10.02 -37.74 -15.71
CA SER A 372 10.49 -38.44 -14.51
C SER A 372 9.52 -38.11 -13.37
N PHE A 373 8.96 -39.15 -12.75
CA PHE A 373 8.07 -39.06 -11.60
C PHE A 373 8.83 -38.86 -10.28
#